data_AF-A0A2E0XTE3-F1
#
_entry.id   AF-A0A2E0XTE3-F1
#
_cell.length_a   1.000
_cell.length_b   1.000
_cell.length_c   1.000
_cell.angle_alpha   90.00
_cell.angle_beta   90.00
_cell.angle_gamma   90.00
#
_symmetry.space_group_name_H-M   'P 1'
#
loop_
_entity.id
_entity.type
_entity.pdbx_description
1 polymer ?
#
loop_
_entity_poly.entity_id
_entity_poly.type
_entity_poly.pdbx_seq_one_letter_code
_entity_poly.pdbx_strand_id
1 'polypeptide(L)'
;MIREIKVKVPRELSDVKLKEYQKYIKIVDFNSEQEPSEEKINFANMKMLEYFCGIDLKEAYELPMTAFSNIINHLATIFKEETPLQQRFTMIDPNGKELEFGFIPKIDDITLGEFIDLEKYIQNWEDMHKAMAVLYRPIIFKTGNLYEIEDYEGSEKYSDVMLDAPVSVPIGANVFFYRLGKELSSHLIHSLVDQVNKDLTLRQTLEQNGVGINQFTQSLKEMSLNLKTLQNYPYFNV
;
A
#
# COMPACT_ATOMS: atom_id res chain seq x y z
N MET A 1 11.90 -34.12 -27.25
CA MET A 1 11.15 -34.18 -25.98
C MET A 1 10.42 -32.87 -25.84
N ILE A 2 9.09 -32.89 -25.73
CA ILE A 2 8.30 -31.69 -25.41
C ILE A 2 8.40 -31.49 -23.90
N ARG A 3 8.95 -30.36 -23.47
CA ARG A 3 9.10 -30.02 -22.06
C ARG A 3 7.83 -29.32 -21.61
N GLU A 4 7.11 -29.90 -20.66
CA GLU A 4 5.93 -29.26 -20.05
C GLU A 4 6.39 -28.36 -18.90
N ILE A 5 6.25 -27.04 -19.07
CA ILE A 5 6.51 -26.05 -18.02
C ILE A 5 5.19 -25.82 -17.28
N LYS A 6 5.15 -26.12 -15.97
CA LYS A 6 3.99 -25.84 -15.12
C LYS A 6 4.14 -24.47 -14.48
N VAL A 7 3.31 -23.51 -14.90
CA VAL A 7 3.32 -22.14 -14.38
C VAL A 7 2.17 -21.97 -13.38
N LYS A 8 2.47 -21.51 -12.16
CA LYS A 8 1.45 -21.17 -11.17
C LYS A 8 1.12 -19.68 -11.30
N VAL A 9 0.12 -19.33 -12.09
CA VAL A 9 -0.28 -17.93 -12.26
C VAL A 9 -1.28 -17.52 -11.15
N PRO A 10 -0.99 -16.49 -10.34
CA PRO A 10 -1.93 -15.89 -9.39
C PRO A 10 -3.23 -15.47 -10.09
N ARG A 11 -4.39 -15.77 -9.51
CA ARG A 11 -5.69 -15.35 -10.05
C ARG A 11 -6.10 -13.99 -9.54
N GLU A 12 -5.76 -13.71 -8.29
CA GLU A 12 -6.07 -12.47 -7.60
C GLU A 12 -4.86 -11.96 -6.82
N LEU A 13 -4.89 -10.70 -6.39
CA LEU A 13 -3.81 -10.09 -5.63
C LEU A 13 -3.56 -10.82 -4.29
N SER A 14 -4.58 -11.44 -3.71
CA SER A 14 -4.47 -12.22 -2.48
C SER A 14 -3.67 -13.52 -2.62
N ASP A 15 -3.46 -14.01 -3.85
CA ASP A 15 -2.63 -15.19 -4.11
C ASP A 15 -1.12 -14.91 -4.00
N VAL A 16 -0.72 -13.64 -4.02
CA VAL A 16 0.68 -13.19 -3.93
C VAL A 16 1.04 -12.88 -2.49
N LYS A 17 2.16 -13.42 -2.01
CA LYS A 17 2.63 -13.18 -0.64
C LYS A 17 3.40 -11.86 -0.54
N LEU A 18 3.31 -11.20 0.61
CA LEU A 18 4.05 -9.96 0.88
C LEU A 18 5.55 -10.12 0.61
N LYS A 19 6.18 -11.22 1.07
CA LYS A 19 7.61 -11.47 0.84
C LYS A 19 8.01 -11.53 -0.64
N GLU A 20 7.13 -12.00 -1.51
CA GLU A 20 7.38 -12.08 -2.95
C GLU A 20 7.33 -10.67 -3.55
N TYR A 21 6.34 -9.88 -3.14
CA TYR A 21 6.19 -8.49 -3.55
C TYR A 21 7.35 -7.61 -3.07
N GLN A 22 7.78 -7.75 -1.81
CA GLN A 22 8.92 -6.99 -1.27
C GLN A 22 10.21 -7.29 -2.04
N LYS A 23 10.46 -8.56 -2.37
CA LYS A 23 11.62 -8.95 -3.20
C LYS A 23 11.56 -8.35 -4.60
N TYR A 24 10.37 -8.35 -5.21
CA TYR A 24 10.15 -7.77 -6.52
C TYR A 24 10.41 -6.26 -6.52
N ILE A 25 9.74 -5.48 -5.65
CA ILE A 25 9.88 -4.02 -5.57
C ILE A 25 11.31 -3.59 -5.23
N LYS A 26 12.01 -4.35 -4.38
CA LYS A 26 13.41 -4.05 -4.04
C LYS A 26 14.35 -4.09 -5.24
N ILE A 27 14.05 -4.96 -6.21
CA ILE A 27 14.91 -5.19 -7.38
C ILE A 27 14.50 -4.29 -8.54
N VAL A 28 13.21 -4.01 -8.66
CA VAL A 28 12.68 -3.17 -9.73
C VAL A 28 12.61 -1.74 -9.25
N ASP A 29 13.68 -0.99 -9.51
CA ASP A 29 13.75 0.44 -9.22
C ASP A 29 12.87 1.23 -10.20
N PHE A 30 11.67 1.56 -9.74
CA PHE A 30 10.74 2.45 -10.43
C PHE A 30 10.87 3.92 -9.99
N ASN A 31 11.81 4.26 -9.10
CA ASN A 31 11.89 5.59 -8.49
C ASN A 31 12.62 6.63 -9.37
N SER A 32 12.82 6.36 -10.66
CA SER A 32 13.39 7.34 -11.59
C SER A 32 12.29 8.17 -12.25
N GLU A 33 12.40 9.50 -12.21
CA GLU A 33 11.52 10.46 -12.93
C GLU A 33 11.54 10.30 -14.46
N GLN A 34 12.39 9.42 -14.99
CA GLN A 34 12.54 9.14 -16.42
C GLN A 34 11.71 7.92 -16.82
N GLU A 35 11.15 7.94 -18.02
CA GLU A 35 10.50 6.77 -18.61
C GLU A 35 11.46 5.57 -18.60
N PRO A 36 11.03 4.41 -18.10
CA PRO A 36 11.88 3.23 -18.06
C PRO A 36 12.18 2.75 -19.49
N SER A 37 13.47 2.54 -19.79
CA SER A 37 13.92 1.91 -21.04
C SER A 37 13.28 0.53 -21.24
N GLU A 38 13.12 0.08 -22.49
CA GLU A 38 12.60 -1.26 -22.82
C GLU A 38 13.33 -2.39 -22.08
N GLU A 39 14.65 -2.28 -21.90
CA GLU A 39 15.45 -3.26 -21.15
C GLU A 39 15.02 -3.37 -19.68
N LYS A 40 14.72 -2.24 -19.03
CA LYS A 40 14.21 -2.20 -17.64
C LYS A 40 12.82 -2.81 -17.55
N ILE A 41 11.94 -2.53 -18.51
CA ILE A 41 10.59 -3.09 -18.57
C ILE A 41 10.66 -4.61 -18.74
N ASN A 42 11.51 -5.09 -19.66
CA ASN A 42 11.71 -6.52 -19.88
C ASN A 42 12.27 -7.21 -18.64
N PHE A 43 13.26 -6.59 -17.98
CA PHE A 43 13.80 -7.10 -16.72
C PHE A 43 12.73 -7.17 -15.62
N ALA A 44 11.91 -6.12 -15.46
CA ALA A 44 10.80 -6.10 -14.52
C ALA A 44 9.80 -7.24 -14.82
N ASN A 45 9.38 -7.41 -16.07
CA ASN A 45 8.46 -8.47 -16.47
C ASN A 45 9.02 -9.87 -16.17
N MET A 46 10.31 -10.09 -16.41
CA MET A 46 10.97 -11.34 -16.05
C MET A 46 10.98 -11.59 -14.54
N LYS A 47 11.27 -10.56 -13.74
CA LYS A 47 11.22 -10.65 -12.28
C LYS A 47 9.82 -10.86 -11.74
N MET A 48 8.81 -10.32 -12.42
CA MET A 48 7.41 -10.53 -12.08
C MET A 48 7.03 -12.01 -12.21
N LEU A 49 7.41 -12.65 -13.31
CA LEU A 49 7.23 -14.08 -13.52
C LEU A 49 8.00 -14.92 -12.50
N GLU A 50 9.25 -14.55 -12.20
CA GLU A 50 10.07 -15.26 -11.22
C GLU A 50 9.46 -15.26 -9.83
N TYR A 51 9.08 -14.08 -9.32
CA TYR A 51 8.59 -13.96 -7.95
C TYR A 51 7.13 -14.38 -7.77
N PHE A 52 6.25 -14.12 -8.75
CA PHE A 52 4.82 -14.37 -8.58
C PHE A 52 4.36 -15.67 -9.23
N CYS A 53 5.04 -16.14 -10.27
CA CYS A 53 4.69 -17.39 -10.94
C CYS A 53 5.60 -18.58 -10.58
N GLY A 54 6.72 -18.31 -9.89
CA GLY A 54 7.65 -19.33 -9.41
C GLY A 54 8.43 -20.04 -10.53
N ILE A 55 8.57 -19.39 -11.69
CA ILE A 55 9.35 -19.92 -12.81
C ILE A 55 10.76 -19.35 -12.80
N ASP A 56 11.76 -20.14 -13.16
CA ASP A 56 13.12 -19.60 -13.26
C ASP A 56 13.32 -18.77 -14.54
N LEU A 57 14.38 -17.95 -14.59
CA LEU A 57 14.66 -17.09 -15.75
C LEU A 57 14.84 -17.90 -17.04
N LYS A 58 15.38 -19.13 -16.98
CA LYS A 58 15.61 -19.96 -18.17
C LYS A 58 14.29 -20.48 -18.71
N GLU A 59 13.40 -20.93 -17.84
CA GLU A 59 12.04 -21.35 -18.17
C GLU A 59 11.23 -20.18 -18.73
N ALA A 60 11.40 -18.97 -18.17
CA ALA A 60 10.76 -17.77 -18.69
C ALA A 60 11.19 -17.44 -20.13
N TYR A 61 12.47 -17.64 -20.48
CA TYR A 61 12.97 -17.48 -21.85
C TYR A 61 12.47 -18.57 -22.82
N GLU A 62 12.13 -19.75 -22.32
CA GLU A 62 11.59 -20.86 -23.12
C GLU A 62 10.07 -20.72 -23.38
N LEU A 63 9.39 -19.77 -22.72
CA LEU A 63 7.95 -19.55 -22.90
C LEU A 63 7.61 -19.00 -24.30
N PRO A 64 6.51 -19.46 -24.92
CA PRO A 64 5.96 -18.80 -26.10
C PRO A 64 5.64 -17.32 -25.80
N MET A 65 6.02 -16.41 -26.71
CA MET A 65 5.77 -14.98 -26.55
C MET A 65 4.31 -14.63 -26.25
N THR A 66 3.36 -15.37 -26.83
CA THR A 66 1.92 -15.19 -26.55
C THR A 66 1.57 -15.55 -25.11
N ALA A 67 2.13 -16.63 -24.56
CA ALA A 67 1.93 -17.03 -23.17
C ALA A 67 2.56 -16.03 -22.21
N PHE A 68 3.80 -15.59 -22.50
CA PHE A 68 4.49 -14.56 -21.73
C PHE A 68 3.65 -13.29 -21.64
N SER A 69 3.24 -12.72 -22.78
CA SER A 69 2.45 -11.49 -22.81
C SER A 69 1.11 -11.62 -22.10
N ASN A 70 0.43 -12.77 -22.25
CA ASN A 70 -0.83 -13.02 -21.56
C ASN A 70 -0.67 -13.04 -20.04
N ILE A 71 0.37 -13.69 -19.52
CA ILE A 71 0.64 -13.75 -18.08
C ILE A 71 0.98 -12.37 -17.54
N ILE A 72 1.86 -11.62 -18.22
CA ILE A 72 2.22 -10.26 -17.79
C ILE A 72 1.01 -9.34 -17.79
N ASN A 73 0.16 -9.38 -18.82
CA ASN A 73 -1.05 -8.58 -18.89
C ASN A 73 -2.06 -8.95 -17.78
N HIS A 74 -2.18 -10.25 -17.48
CA HIS A 74 -3.02 -10.72 -16.38
C HIS A 74 -2.50 -10.22 -15.03
N LEU A 75 -1.19 -10.36 -14.77
CA LEU A 75 -0.55 -9.83 -13.57
C LEU A 75 -0.74 -8.31 -13.45
N ALA A 76 -0.51 -7.56 -14.53
CA ALA A 76 -0.73 -6.12 -14.55
C ALA A 76 -2.20 -5.74 -14.26
N THR A 77 -3.16 -6.60 -14.61
CA THR A 77 -4.58 -6.38 -14.34
C THR A 77 -4.87 -6.57 -12.84
N ILE A 78 -4.45 -7.68 -12.23
CA ILE A 78 -4.71 -7.94 -10.81
C ILE A 78 -4.05 -6.90 -9.88
N PHE A 79 -2.91 -6.32 -10.28
CA PHE A 79 -2.27 -5.23 -9.53
C PHE A 79 -2.93 -3.86 -9.72
N LYS A 80 -3.83 -3.71 -10.70
CA LYS A 80 -4.61 -2.47 -10.94
C LYS A 80 -5.98 -2.49 -10.28
N GLU A 81 -6.45 -3.65 -9.82
CA GLU A 81 -7.75 -3.79 -9.18
C GLU A 81 -7.83 -2.94 -7.90
N GLU A 82 -9.02 -2.39 -7.63
CA GLU A 82 -9.22 -1.63 -6.40
C GLU A 82 -9.04 -2.54 -5.20
N THR A 83 -8.12 -2.17 -4.31
CA THR A 83 -7.79 -2.94 -3.13
C THR A 83 -8.24 -2.18 -1.88
N PRO A 84 -9.46 -2.43 -1.36
CA PRO A 84 -9.95 -1.77 -0.16
C PRO A 84 -9.22 -2.28 1.10
N LEU A 85 -9.34 -1.53 2.20
CA LEU A 85 -8.87 -1.98 3.51
C LEU A 85 -9.57 -3.27 3.92
N GLN A 86 -8.78 -4.33 4.10
CA GLN A 86 -9.26 -5.60 4.64
C GLN A 86 -9.22 -5.52 6.16
N GLN A 87 -10.38 -5.39 6.79
CA GLN A 87 -10.47 -5.30 8.26
C GLN A 87 -9.94 -6.55 8.97
N ARG A 88 -10.05 -7.71 8.32
CA ARG A 88 -9.62 -9.00 8.86
C ARG A 88 -9.13 -9.87 7.74
N PHE A 89 -8.18 -10.73 8.05
CA PHE A 89 -7.74 -11.77 7.14
C PHE A 89 -7.25 -12.97 7.95
N THR A 90 -7.18 -14.11 7.28
CA THR A 90 -6.80 -15.37 7.90
C THR A 90 -5.47 -15.84 7.33
N MET A 91 -4.63 -16.37 8.21
CA MET A 91 -3.43 -17.11 7.82
C MET A 91 -3.48 -18.53 8.36
N ILE A 92 -2.88 -19.46 7.62
CA ILE A 92 -2.73 -20.85 8.03
C ILE A 92 -1.26 -21.07 8.35
N ASP A 93 -0.97 -21.53 9.57
CA ASP A 93 0.40 -21.87 9.96
C ASP A 93 0.88 -23.17 9.27
N PRO A 94 2.19 -23.46 9.28
CA PRO A 94 2.72 -24.72 8.72
C PRO A 94 2.15 -25.99 9.38
N ASN A 95 1.57 -25.90 10.57
CA ASN A 95 0.93 -27.01 11.29
C ASN A 95 -0.57 -27.14 10.94
N GLY A 96 -1.09 -26.31 10.03
CA GLY A 96 -2.49 -26.29 9.62
C GLY A 96 -3.43 -25.52 10.55
N LYS A 97 -2.92 -24.79 11.55
CA LYS A 97 -3.71 -23.96 12.45
C LYS A 97 -4.06 -22.64 11.76
N GLU A 98 -5.36 -22.37 11.74
CA GLU A 98 -5.91 -21.11 11.26
C GLU A 98 -5.79 -20.02 12.34
N LEU A 99 -5.30 -18.84 11.96
CA LEU A 99 -5.20 -17.66 12.81
C LEU A 99 -5.84 -16.46 12.10
N GLU A 100 -6.88 -15.89 12.71
CA GLU A 100 -7.56 -14.69 12.21
C GLU A 100 -6.85 -13.45 12.78
N PHE A 101 -6.39 -12.57 11.90
CA PHE A 101 -5.82 -11.27 12.23
C PHE A 101 -6.86 -10.18 11.97
N GLY A 102 -6.88 -9.18 12.85
CA GLY A 102 -7.73 -8.00 12.75
C GLY A 102 -6.91 -6.73 12.67
N PHE A 103 -7.40 -5.75 11.90
CA PHE A 103 -6.86 -4.41 11.85
C PHE A 103 -7.09 -3.67 13.18
N ILE A 104 -6.29 -2.65 13.50
CA ILE A 104 -6.53 -1.80 14.69
C ILE A 104 -7.94 -1.19 14.61
N PRO A 105 -8.87 -1.53 15.55
CA PRO A 105 -10.26 -1.07 15.45
C PRO A 105 -10.42 0.45 15.63
N LYS A 106 -9.52 1.07 16.40
CA LYS A 106 -9.50 2.51 16.68
C LYS A 106 -8.08 3.05 16.58
N ILE A 107 -7.76 3.68 15.46
CA ILE A 107 -6.44 4.28 15.23
C ILE A 107 -6.15 5.42 16.23
N ASP A 108 -7.18 6.14 16.68
CA ASP A 108 -7.02 7.25 17.64
C ASP A 108 -6.54 6.79 19.03
N ASP A 109 -6.75 5.51 19.35
CA ASP A 109 -6.42 4.92 20.66
C ASP A 109 -5.05 4.21 20.65
N ILE A 110 -4.26 4.32 19.56
CA ILE A 110 -2.92 3.70 19.52
C ILE A 110 -1.96 4.37 20.51
N THR A 111 -1.07 3.57 21.07
CA THR A 111 0.00 4.07 21.94
C THR A 111 1.06 4.83 21.16
N LEU A 112 1.85 5.66 21.85
CA LEU A 112 2.99 6.35 21.24
C LEU A 112 4.01 5.36 20.65
N GLY A 113 4.20 4.20 21.28
CA GLY A 113 5.10 3.15 20.78
C GLY A 113 4.62 2.59 19.44
N GLU A 114 3.33 2.26 19.34
CA GLU A 114 2.71 1.82 18.08
C GLU A 114 2.82 2.89 16.99
N PHE A 115 2.59 4.17 17.33
CA PHE A 115 2.71 5.27 16.39
C PHE A 115 4.13 5.40 15.81
N ILE A 116 5.16 5.41 16.68
CA ILE A 116 6.57 5.55 16.27
C ILE A 116 6.98 4.39 15.36
N ASP A 117 6.63 3.16 15.73
CA ASP A 117 6.97 1.98 14.92
C ASP A 117 6.22 1.99 13.59
N LEU A 118 4.93 2.35 13.59
CA LEU A 118 4.14 2.44 12.37
C LEU A 118 4.71 3.49 11.41
N GLU A 119 4.97 4.71 11.90
CA GLU A 119 5.54 5.81 11.10
C GLU A 119 6.87 5.41 10.47
N LYS A 120 7.72 4.72 11.24
CA LYS A 120 9.03 4.25 10.78
C LYS A 120 8.94 3.23 9.66
N TYR A 121 7.99 2.29 9.72
CA TYR A 121 7.96 1.14 8.82
C TYR A 121 7.01 1.29 7.62
N ILE A 122 5.91 2.06 7.75
CA ILE A 122 4.87 2.15 6.72
C ILE A 122 5.37 2.78 5.41
N GLN A 123 6.42 3.61 5.48
CA GLN A 123 6.95 4.34 4.32
C GLN A 123 7.74 3.46 3.36
N ASN A 124 8.31 2.34 3.82
CA ASN A 124 9.19 1.50 3.02
C ASN A 124 8.60 0.10 2.85
N TRP A 125 8.47 -0.32 1.60
CA TRP A 125 8.03 -1.68 1.29
C TRP A 125 8.94 -2.74 1.90
N GLU A 126 10.25 -2.50 2.07
CA GLU A 126 11.15 -3.47 2.71
C GLU A 126 10.76 -3.77 4.17
N ASP A 127 10.21 -2.80 4.90
CA ASP A 127 9.80 -2.94 6.29
C ASP A 127 8.28 -3.11 6.46
N MET A 128 7.52 -3.25 5.36
CA MET A 128 6.05 -3.33 5.39
C MET A 128 5.51 -4.47 6.27
N HIS A 129 6.21 -5.61 6.32
CA HIS A 129 5.87 -6.71 7.22
C HIS A 129 5.89 -6.32 8.72
N LYS A 130 6.75 -5.37 9.13
CA LYS A 130 6.77 -4.82 10.49
C LYS A 130 5.63 -3.83 10.71
N ALA A 131 5.33 -2.99 9.72
CA ALA A 131 4.15 -2.10 9.78
C ALA A 131 2.87 -2.93 9.91
N MET A 132 2.77 -4.02 9.14
CA MET A 132 1.69 -4.99 9.23
C MET A 132 1.55 -5.60 10.62
N ALA A 133 2.64 -5.92 11.32
CA ALA A 133 2.60 -6.46 12.68
C ALA A 133 2.10 -5.45 13.72
N VAL A 134 2.24 -4.15 13.47
CA VAL A 134 1.62 -3.09 14.28
C VAL A 134 0.13 -3.02 13.97
N LEU A 135 -0.21 -2.92 12.68
CA LEU A 135 -1.57 -2.69 12.17
C LEU A 135 -2.51 -3.88 12.35
N TYR A 136 -1.97 -5.10 12.30
CA TYR A 136 -2.74 -6.34 12.34
C TYR A 136 -2.22 -7.27 13.42
N ARG A 137 -3.11 -7.68 14.31
CA ARG A 137 -2.81 -8.60 15.41
C ARG A 137 -3.89 -9.67 15.53
N PRO A 138 -3.59 -10.82 16.14
CA PRO A 138 -4.57 -11.88 16.31
C PRO A 138 -5.81 -11.38 17.05
N ILE A 139 -6.98 -11.82 16.58
CA ILE A 139 -8.25 -11.51 17.23
C ILE A 139 -8.40 -12.37 18.49
N ILE A 140 -8.54 -11.74 19.66
CA ILE A 140 -8.72 -12.41 20.95
C ILE A 140 -10.19 -12.54 21.36
N PHE A 141 -11.02 -11.59 20.91
CA PHE A 141 -12.45 -11.59 21.17
C PHE A 141 -13.21 -11.05 19.96
N LYS A 142 -14.39 -11.62 19.68
CA LYS A 142 -15.21 -11.25 18.51
C LYS A 142 -16.68 -11.34 18.86
N THR A 143 -17.41 -10.26 18.59
CA THR A 143 -18.87 -10.20 18.70
C THR A 143 -19.43 -9.51 17.45
N GLY A 144 -19.94 -10.31 16.51
CA GLY A 144 -20.46 -9.81 15.22
C GLY A 144 -19.38 -9.08 14.43
N ASN A 145 -19.58 -7.78 14.22
CA ASN A 145 -18.64 -6.91 13.50
C ASN A 145 -17.58 -6.28 14.41
N LEU A 146 -17.73 -6.36 15.72
CA LEU A 146 -16.77 -5.85 16.69
C LEU A 146 -15.79 -6.95 17.07
N TYR A 147 -14.54 -6.57 17.26
CA TYR A 147 -13.47 -7.47 17.65
C TYR A 147 -12.44 -6.72 18.46
N GLU A 148 -11.75 -7.47 19.31
CA GLU A 148 -10.57 -7.01 20.04
C GLU A 148 -9.39 -7.82 19.53
N ILE A 149 -8.28 -7.12 19.32
CA ILE A 149 -7.02 -7.70 18.90
C ILE A 149 -6.08 -7.79 20.11
N GLU A 150 -5.11 -8.69 20.03
CA GLU A 150 -4.09 -8.83 21.06
C GLU A 150 -3.36 -7.49 21.32
N ASP A 151 -2.89 -7.29 22.56
CA ASP A 151 -2.10 -6.12 22.94
C ASP A 151 -0.77 -6.04 22.18
N TYR A 152 -0.26 -4.81 22.03
CA TYR A 152 0.98 -4.57 21.30
C TYR A 152 2.19 -4.90 22.17
N GLU A 153 2.98 -5.87 21.75
CA GLU A 153 4.23 -6.30 22.42
C GLU A 153 5.49 -5.96 21.60
N GLY A 154 5.34 -5.16 20.53
CA GLY A 154 6.40 -4.84 19.59
C GLY A 154 6.22 -5.50 18.22
N SER A 155 6.68 -4.79 17.18
CA SER A 155 6.56 -5.22 15.78
C SER A 155 7.22 -6.56 15.47
N GLU A 156 8.27 -6.94 16.22
CA GLU A 156 8.99 -8.19 16.02
C GLU A 156 8.15 -9.45 16.32
N LYS A 157 7.06 -9.34 17.11
CA LYS A 157 6.27 -10.51 17.50
C LYS A 157 5.61 -11.21 16.31
N TYR A 158 5.11 -10.43 15.35
CA TYR A 158 4.37 -10.95 14.20
C TYR A 158 4.97 -10.56 12.85
N SER A 159 6.05 -9.77 12.81
CA SER A 159 6.70 -9.31 11.57
C SER A 159 7.04 -10.47 10.61
N ASP A 160 7.62 -11.55 11.14
CA ASP A 160 8.00 -12.72 10.34
C ASP A 160 6.79 -13.45 9.75
N VAL A 161 5.70 -13.56 10.52
CA VAL A 161 4.46 -14.19 10.05
C VAL A 161 3.82 -13.35 8.94
N MET A 162 3.86 -12.02 9.07
CA MET A 162 3.30 -11.09 8.09
C MET A 162 3.97 -11.17 6.71
N LEU A 163 5.18 -11.73 6.60
CA LEU A 163 5.83 -12.00 5.30
C LEU A 163 5.02 -12.97 4.42
N ASP A 164 4.26 -13.88 5.03
CA ASP A 164 3.40 -14.82 4.34
C ASP A 164 1.97 -14.29 4.12
N ALA A 165 1.66 -13.08 4.58
CA ALA A 165 0.34 -12.47 4.40
C ALA A 165 0.06 -12.19 2.91
N PRO A 166 -1.22 -12.24 2.48
CA PRO A 166 -1.63 -11.80 1.15
C PRO A 166 -1.26 -10.33 0.93
N VAL A 167 -0.61 -9.99 -0.18
CA VAL A 167 -0.15 -8.61 -0.45
C VAL A 167 -1.30 -7.62 -0.63
N SER A 168 -2.50 -8.11 -0.95
CA SER A 168 -3.72 -7.32 -0.99
C SER A 168 -4.03 -6.64 0.36
N VAL A 169 -3.61 -7.22 1.48
CA VAL A 169 -3.84 -6.66 2.83
C VAL A 169 -2.99 -5.40 3.08
N PRO A 170 -1.63 -5.43 2.99
CA PRO A 170 -0.81 -4.25 3.15
C PRO A 170 -1.05 -3.18 2.08
N ILE A 171 -1.35 -3.56 0.83
CA ILE A 171 -1.73 -2.58 -0.20
C ILE A 171 -3.01 -1.85 0.21
N GLY A 172 -4.05 -2.59 0.65
CA GLY A 172 -5.29 -1.99 1.11
C GLY A 172 -5.11 -1.09 2.33
N ALA A 173 -4.23 -1.46 3.26
CA ALA A 173 -3.87 -0.61 4.40
C ALA A 173 -3.15 0.67 3.99
N ASN A 174 -2.17 0.58 3.09
CA ASN A 174 -1.43 1.75 2.59
C ASN A 174 -2.36 2.73 1.84
N VAL A 175 -3.22 2.21 0.96
CA VAL A 175 -4.24 3.01 0.26
C VAL A 175 -5.20 3.68 1.24
N PHE A 176 -5.60 2.98 2.31
CA PHE A 176 -6.42 3.56 3.37
C PHE A 176 -5.72 4.75 4.04
N PHE A 177 -4.46 4.61 4.47
CA PHE A 177 -3.72 5.72 5.09
C PHE A 177 -3.46 6.88 4.13
N TYR A 178 -3.22 6.59 2.84
CA TYR A 178 -3.13 7.62 1.81
C TYR A 178 -4.45 8.40 1.68
N ARG A 179 -5.58 7.70 1.57
CA ARG A 179 -6.93 8.31 1.50
C ARG A 179 -7.22 9.13 2.76
N LEU A 180 -6.93 8.59 3.94
CA LEU A 180 -7.09 9.26 5.23
C LEU A 180 -6.26 10.54 5.31
N GLY A 181 -4.96 10.46 5.00
CA GLY A 181 -4.07 11.62 5.01
C GLY A 181 -4.52 12.72 4.05
N LYS A 182 -5.03 12.32 2.87
CA LYS A 182 -5.58 13.25 1.88
C LYS A 182 -6.86 13.94 2.37
N GLU A 183 -7.78 13.18 2.96
CA GLU A 183 -9.04 13.70 3.51
C GLU A 183 -8.77 14.67 4.67
N LEU A 184 -7.94 14.26 5.63
CA LEU A 184 -7.52 15.09 6.76
C LEU A 184 -6.83 16.38 6.30
N SER A 185 -5.89 16.28 5.34
CA SER A 185 -5.23 17.47 4.78
C SER A 185 -6.22 18.42 4.10
N SER A 186 -7.22 17.88 3.38
CA SER A 186 -8.28 18.68 2.78
C SER A 186 -9.09 19.41 3.86
N HIS A 187 -9.51 18.72 4.92
CA HIS A 187 -10.28 19.31 6.02
C HIS A 187 -9.50 20.38 6.79
N LEU A 188 -8.20 20.15 7.05
CA LEU A 188 -7.33 21.14 7.68
C LEU A 188 -7.27 22.43 6.87
N ILE A 189 -7.05 22.34 5.55
CA ILE A 189 -7.05 23.51 4.65
C ILE A 189 -8.40 24.23 4.71
N HIS A 190 -9.51 23.50 4.65
CA HIS A 190 -10.84 24.11 4.74
C HIS A 190 -11.08 24.83 6.07
N SER A 191 -10.71 24.21 7.20
CA SER A 191 -10.86 24.81 8.53
C SER A 191 -10.03 26.09 8.67
N LEU A 192 -8.79 26.09 8.17
CA LEU A 192 -7.92 27.28 8.18
C LEU A 192 -8.52 28.41 7.34
N VAL A 193 -9.02 28.12 6.13
CA VAL A 193 -9.67 29.10 5.26
C VAL A 193 -10.93 29.67 5.91
N ASP A 194 -11.76 28.82 6.53
CA ASP A 194 -12.96 29.26 7.23
C ASP A 194 -12.64 30.15 8.43
N GLN A 195 -11.59 29.83 9.19
CA GLN A 195 -11.14 30.65 10.30
C GLN A 195 -10.66 32.03 9.84
N VAL A 196 -9.86 32.09 8.76
CA VAL A 196 -9.44 33.35 8.13
C VAL A 196 -10.62 34.17 7.61
N ASN A 197 -11.64 33.51 7.05
CA ASN A 197 -12.81 34.20 6.51
C ASN A 197 -13.74 34.77 7.60
N LYS A 198 -13.81 34.12 8.76
CA LYS A 198 -14.65 34.53 9.90
C LYS A 198 -13.99 35.63 10.76
N ASP A 199 -12.67 35.70 10.79
CA ASP A 199 -11.93 36.71 11.55
C ASP A 199 -11.55 37.91 10.66
N LEU A 200 -12.37 38.97 10.75
CA LEU A 200 -12.18 40.24 10.03
C LEU A 200 -10.82 40.90 10.32
N THR A 201 -10.27 40.75 11.54
CA THR A 201 -9.00 41.37 11.92
C THR A 201 -7.81 40.61 11.36
N LEU A 202 -7.88 39.28 11.35
CA LEU A 202 -6.90 38.42 10.70
C LEU A 202 -6.90 38.64 9.18
N ARG A 203 -8.08 38.75 8.56
CA ARG A 203 -8.24 39.03 7.13
C ARG A 203 -7.58 40.35 6.71
N GLN A 204 -7.87 41.43 7.44
CA GLN A 204 -7.28 42.75 7.17
C GLN A 204 -5.76 42.76 7.36
N THR A 205 -5.26 42.04 8.37
CA THR A 205 -3.81 41.93 8.63
C THR A 205 -3.10 41.10 7.55
N LEU A 206 -3.74 40.03 7.06
CA LEU A 206 -3.23 39.21 5.95
C LEU A 206 -3.28 39.93 4.61
N GLU A 207 -4.28 40.77 4.36
CA GLU A 207 -4.35 41.60 3.15
C GLU A 207 -3.29 42.72 3.14
N GLN A 208 -3.00 43.31 4.30
CA GLN A 208 -1.98 44.37 4.41
C GLN A 208 -0.54 43.85 4.45
N ASN A 209 -0.28 42.72 5.13
CA ASN A 209 1.08 42.24 5.42
C ASN A 209 1.32 40.76 5.05
N GLY A 210 0.29 40.04 4.59
CA GLY A 210 0.30 38.59 4.39
C GLY A 210 0.13 38.14 2.94
N VAL A 211 0.51 38.96 1.96
CA VAL A 211 0.43 38.64 0.51
C VAL A 211 1.05 37.27 0.20
N GLY A 212 2.16 36.92 0.86
CA GLY A 212 2.79 35.59 0.74
C GLY A 212 1.98 34.43 1.34
N ILE A 213 1.23 34.66 2.42
CA ILE A 213 0.39 33.64 3.07
C ILE A 213 -0.85 33.34 2.23
N ASN A 214 -1.46 34.35 1.60
CA ASN A 214 -2.56 34.16 0.67
C ASN A 214 -2.12 33.37 -0.57
N GLN A 215 -0.96 33.71 -1.14
CA GLN A 215 -0.37 32.95 -2.25
C GLN A 215 -0.01 31.52 -1.85
N PHE A 216 0.54 31.32 -0.65
CA PHE A 216 0.87 29.99 -0.12
C PHE A 216 -0.40 29.14 0.10
N THR A 217 -1.45 29.72 0.67
CA THR A 217 -2.74 29.04 0.87
C THR A 217 -3.39 28.66 -0.46
N GLN A 218 -3.33 29.55 -1.45
CA GLN A 218 -3.82 29.27 -2.80
C GLN A 218 -2.99 28.18 -3.49
N SER A 219 -1.66 28.23 -3.38
CA SER A 219 -0.77 27.19 -3.88
C SER A 219 -1.04 25.82 -3.23
N LEU A 220 -1.26 25.78 -1.92
CA LEU A 220 -1.66 24.56 -1.20
C LEU A 220 -3.02 24.02 -1.68
N LYS A 221 -3.99 24.91 -1.95
CA LYS A 221 -5.31 24.54 -2.47
C LYS A 221 -5.22 23.99 -3.90
N GLU A 222 -4.42 24.62 -4.75
CA GLU A 222 -4.15 24.16 -6.12
C GLU A 222 -3.40 22.83 -6.13
N MET A 223 -2.41 22.65 -5.26
CA MET A 223 -1.70 21.38 -5.10
C MET A 223 -2.63 20.27 -4.61
N SER A 224 -3.50 20.56 -3.63
CA SER A 224 -4.52 19.62 -3.17
C SER A 224 -5.52 19.23 -4.27
N LEU A 225 -5.94 20.19 -5.11
CA LEU A 225 -6.81 19.93 -6.27
C LEU A 225 -6.10 19.10 -7.35
N ASN A 226 -4.83 19.38 -7.63
CA ASN A 226 -4.03 18.61 -8.59
C ASN A 226 -3.77 17.16 -8.09
N LEU A 227 -3.57 16.97 -6.78
CA LEU A 227 -3.51 15.63 -6.18
C LEU A 227 -4.85 14.88 -6.25
N LYS A 228 -5.98 15.60 -6.33
CA LYS A 228 -7.31 15.00 -6.60
C LYS A 228 -7.48 14.59 -8.06
N THR A 229 -6.92 15.34 -9.01
CA THR A 229 -7.02 15.01 -10.43
C THR A 229 -6.07 13.89 -10.85
N LEU A 230 -4.86 13.82 -10.27
CA LEU A 230 -3.89 12.73 -10.52
C LEU A 230 -4.42 11.36 -10.08
N GLN A 231 -5.24 11.29 -9.02
CA GLN A 231 -5.90 10.07 -8.58
C GLN A 231 -6.92 9.52 -9.59
N ASN A 232 -7.45 10.37 -10.48
CA ASN A 232 -8.38 9.95 -11.52
C ASN A 232 -7.67 9.48 -12.81
N TYR A 233 -6.33 9.40 -12.79
CA TYR A 233 -5.55 8.90 -13.92
C TYR A 233 -5.43 7.37 -13.85
N PRO A 234 -5.67 6.63 -14.95
CA PRO A 234 -5.84 5.17 -14.95
C PRO A 234 -4.57 4.34 -14.60
N TYR A 235 -3.49 4.98 -14.19
CA TYR A 235 -2.19 4.35 -13.94
C TYR A 235 -1.64 4.57 -12.52
N PHE A 236 -2.28 5.38 -11.69
CA PHE A 236 -1.84 5.65 -10.31
C PHE A 236 -2.99 5.45 -9.32
N ASN A 237 -3.27 4.19 -8.99
CA ASN A 237 -3.84 3.83 -7.70
C ASN A 237 -2.67 3.47 -6.77
N VAL A 238 -1.96 4.50 -6.31
CA VAL A 238 -1.14 4.46 -5.10
C VAL A 238 -1.67 5.53 -4.18
#